data_AF-A0AAJ4NNB3-F1
#
_entry.id   AF-A0AAJ4NNB3-F1
#
_cell.length_a   1.000
_cell.length_b   1.000
_cell.length_c   1.000
_cell.angle_alpha   90.00
_cell.angle_beta   90.00
_cell.angle_gamma   90.00
#
_symmetry.space_group_name_H-M   'P 1'
#
loop_
_entity.id
_entity.type
_entity.pdbx_description
1 polymer ?
#
loop_
_entity_poly.entity_id
_entity_poly.type
_entity_poly.pdbx_seq_one_letter_code
_entity_poly.pdbx_strand_id
1 'polypeptide(L)'
;MSNFHKIILTALMSGFSFIFLAQAADDTTIYSWRSESGTVVFSEEKPSDGTDYKIIEVGQPTVVDTKATKDINSSKPVKINQNDISKLNNSSLAEKNKEVLEENQQSGNLSVQITSPANDANIFTKEDKLAISTNPAIAADDKPTFIINGTVMPATFEDGQWKIARPTPGENRLSIAGQTANGSEIKSTNEVTFYIKNGWLQQAKNTGNYRGK
;
A
#
# COMPACT_ATOMS: atom_id res chain seq x y z
N MET A 1 40.26 18.71 66.13
CA MET A 1 40.19 18.41 64.69
C MET A 1 39.10 19.26 64.08
N SER A 2 39.44 20.09 63.10
CA SER A 2 38.64 21.22 62.62
C SER A 2 37.43 20.79 61.77
N ASN A 3 36.27 21.41 62.03
CA ASN A 3 34.98 21.21 61.36
C ASN A 3 34.99 21.43 59.84
N PHE A 4 36.11 21.88 59.27
CA PHE A 4 36.30 22.06 57.83
C PHE A 4 36.35 20.75 57.03
N HIS A 5 36.74 19.63 57.64
CA HIS A 5 36.91 18.37 56.90
C HIS A 5 35.59 17.63 56.66
N LYS A 6 34.53 17.93 57.41
CA LYS A 6 33.22 17.28 57.25
C LYS A 6 32.38 17.89 56.12
N ILE A 7 32.56 19.18 55.83
CA ILE A 7 31.78 19.88 54.80
C ILE A 7 32.26 19.51 53.38
N ILE A 8 33.57 19.29 53.20
CA ILE A 8 34.13 18.95 51.88
C ILE A 8 33.75 17.52 51.46
N LEU A 9 33.63 16.58 52.39
CA LEU A 9 33.25 15.20 52.07
C LEU A 9 31.74 15.04 51.76
N THR A 10 30.90 15.98 52.23
CA THR A 10 29.44 15.92 52.01
C THR A 10 29.02 16.60 50.71
N ALA A 11 29.83 17.54 50.20
CA ALA A 11 29.58 18.22 48.92
C ALA A 11 30.00 17.40 47.69
N LEU A 12 30.80 16.33 47.86
CA LEU A 12 31.27 15.49 46.76
C LEU A 12 30.29 14.37 46.36
N MET A 13 29.24 14.14 47.16
CA MET A 13 28.26 13.06 46.95
C MET A 13 26.92 13.52 46.34
N SER A 14 26.72 14.82 46.12
CA SER A 14 25.48 15.36 45.52
C SER A 14 25.62 15.86 44.07
N GLY A 15 26.79 15.64 43.44
CA GLY A 15 27.13 16.21 42.13
C GLY A 15 27.01 15.28 40.92
N PHE A 16 26.51 14.05 41.08
CA PHE A 16 26.57 13.02 40.02
C PHE A 16 25.24 12.47 39.51
N SER A 17 24.09 13.05 39.88
CA SER A 17 22.76 12.50 39.49
C SER A 17 22.04 13.25 38.37
N PHE A 18 22.69 14.11 37.59
CA PHE A 18 22.01 14.93 36.56
C PHE A 18 22.52 14.80 35.12
N ILE A 19 23.23 13.73 34.74
CA ILE A 19 23.74 13.57 33.36
C ILE A 19 23.41 12.20 32.73
N PHE A 20 22.23 11.63 32.98
CA PHE A 20 21.81 10.38 32.30
C PHE A 20 20.43 10.43 31.63
N LEU A 21 19.96 11.62 31.23
CA LEU A 21 18.66 11.76 30.54
C LEU A 21 18.77 12.38 29.13
N ALA A 22 19.86 12.08 28.39
CA ALA A 22 20.02 12.56 27.01
C ALA A 22 20.62 11.51 26.06
N GLN A 23 20.63 10.22 26.42
CA GLN A 23 21.33 9.19 25.66
C GLN A 23 20.45 7.96 25.36
N ALA A 24 19.17 8.19 25.06
CA ALA A 24 18.22 7.13 24.69
C ALA A 24 17.45 7.46 23.39
N ALA A 25 17.98 8.34 22.54
CA ALA A 25 17.32 8.76 21.30
C ALA A 25 18.04 8.26 20.03
N ASP A 26 19.17 7.56 20.15
CA ASP A 26 19.97 7.14 18.98
C ASP A 26 19.52 5.79 18.38
N ASP A 27 18.65 5.01 19.04
CA ASP A 27 18.27 3.66 18.60
C ASP A 27 16.75 3.40 18.55
N THR A 28 15.91 4.45 18.56
CA THR A 28 14.45 4.23 18.53
C THR A 28 14.01 3.80 17.13
N THR A 29 13.93 2.49 16.92
CA THR A 29 13.47 1.92 15.64
C THR A 29 11.95 2.08 15.54
N ILE A 30 11.47 2.86 14.57
CA ILE A 30 10.04 2.95 14.28
C ILE A 30 9.70 2.04 13.11
N TYR A 31 8.76 1.14 13.32
CA TYR A 31 8.18 0.30 12.29
C TYR A 31 6.97 0.99 11.67
N SER A 32 6.83 0.89 10.35
CA SER A 32 5.65 1.35 9.63
C SER A 32 5.06 0.20 8.80
N TRP A 33 3.75 0.03 8.86
CA TRP A 33 3.01 -0.94 8.06
C TRP A 33 1.60 -0.43 7.77
N ARG A 34 0.90 -1.16 6.89
CA ARG A 34 -0.51 -0.90 6.58
C ARG A 34 -1.38 -1.87 7.39
N SER A 35 -2.30 -1.34 8.18
CA SER A 35 -3.29 -2.17 8.90
C SER A 35 -4.26 -2.83 7.91
N GLU A 36 -5.00 -3.84 8.39
CA GLU A 36 -6.09 -4.49 7.62
C GLU A 36 -7.15 -3.49 7.12
N SER A 37 -7.31 -2.35 7.81
CA SER A 37 -8.22 -1.27 7.42
C SER A 37 -7.64 -0.31 6.37
N GLY A 38 -6.41 -0.52 5.90
CA GLY A 38 -5.72 0.34 4.94
C GLY A 38 -5.03 1.57 5.54
N THR A 39 -5.05 1.73 6.86
CA THR A 39 -4.43 2.86 7.58
C THR A 39 -2.93 2.61 7.73
N VAL A 40 -2.11 3.65 7.57
CA VAL A 40 -0.68 3.56 7.87
C VAL A 40 -0.47 3.70 9.37
N VAL A 41 0.18 2.72 9.98
CA VAL A 41 0.50 2.66 11.40
C VAL A 41 2.00 2.88 11.58
N PHE A 42 2.38 3.63 12.62
CA PHE A 42 3.75 3.79 13.08
C PHE A 42 3.84 3.29 14.53
N SER A 43 4.79 2.40 14.82
CA SER A 43 4.96 1.84 16.16
C SER A 43 6.43 1.58 16.46
N GLU A 44 6.81 1.73 17.72
CA GLU A 44 8.11 1.26 18.24
C GLU A 44 8.14 -0.27 18.40
N GLU A 45 6.96 -0.90 18.45
CA GLU A 45 6.82 -2.35 18.52
C GLU A 45 6.71 -2.96 17.13
N LYS A 46 7.51 -4.01 16.89
CA LYS A 46 7.49 -4.76 15.63
C LYS A 46 6.11 -5.41 15.45
N PRO A 47 5.48 -5.31 14.26
CA PRO A 47 4.19 -5.93 14.01
C PRO A 47 4.27 -7.47 14.02
N SER A 48 3.10 -8.11 14.16
CA SER A 48 2.98 -9.57 14.20
C SER A 48 3.60 -10.25 12.97
N ASP A 49 4.19 -11.43 13.20
CA ASP A 49 4.82 -12.23 12.15
C ASP A 49 3.85 -12.46 10.97
N GLY A 50 4.29 -12.13 9.76
CA GLY A 50 3.48 -12.17 8.53
C GLY A 50 2.99 -10.80 8.03
N THR A 51 3.25 -9.72 8.78
CA THR A 51 2.98 -8.34 8.32
C THR A 51 4.22 -7.77 7.66
N ASP A 52 4.12 -7.37 6.39
CA ASP A 52 5.20 -6.62 5.74
C ASP A 52 5.33 -5.23 6.37
N TYR A 53 6.52 -4.91 6.83
CA TYR A 53 6.82 -3.65 7.52
C TYR A 53 8.09 -3.00 6.98
N LYS A 54 8.20 -1.69 7.16
CA LYS A 54 9.42 -0.91 6.91
C LYS A 54 9.95 -0.34 8.21
N ILE A 55 11.26 -0.16 8.28
CA ILE A 55 11.93 0.55 9.37
C ILE A 55 12.10 2.00 8.95
N ILE A 56 11.64 2.91 9.80
CA ILE A 56 11.76 4.35 9.67
C ILE A 56 12.83 4.81 10.65
N GLU A 57 13.84 5.49 10.12
CA GLU A 57 14.90 6.09 10.92
C GLU A 57 14.38 7.39 11.52
N VAL A 58 14.26 7.45 12.84
CA VAL A 58 13.97 8.70 13.54
C VAL A 58 15.29 9.38 13.89
N GLY A 59 15.44 10.62 13.43
CA GLY A 59 16.64 11.39 13.68
C GLY A 59 16.66 11.91 15.11
N GLN A 60 17.81 12.43 15.50
CA GLN A 60 17.93 13.12 16.78
C GLN A 60 16.96 14.31 16.85
N PRO A 61 16.33 14.56 18.02
CA PRO A 61 15.50 15.72 18.22
C PRO A 61 16.25 16.99 17.83
N THR A 62 15.72 17.76 16.88
CA THR A 62 16.35 19.02 16.51
C THR A 62 16.01 20.07 17.56
N VAL A 63 17.01 20.47 18.35
CA VAL A 63 16.88 21.58 19.28
C VAL A 63 16.94 22.88 18.49
N VAL A 64 15.80 23.55 18.34
CA VAL A 64 15.77 24.92 17.80
C VAL A 64 16.29 25.84 18.91
N ASP A 65 17.53 26.31 18.77
CA ASP A 65 18.10 27.31 19.65
C ASP A 65 17.40 28.66 19.41
N THR A 66 16.27 28.85 20.08
CA THR A 66 15.66 30.16 20.17
C THR A 66 16.60 30.97 21.06
N LYS A 67 17.32 31.94 20.47
CA LYS A 67 18.17 32.92 21.18
C LYS A 67 17.36 33.84 22.12
N ALA A 68 16.43 33.27 22.89
CA ALA A 68 15.79 33.92 23.99
C ALA A 68 16.84 34.03 25.10
N THR A 69 17.24 35.26 25.40
CA THR A 69 17.93 35.60 26.64
C THR A 69 17.20 34.88 27.79
N LYS A 70 17.94 34.15 28.62
CA LYS A 70 17.44 33.42 29.79
C LYS A 70 16.82 34.39 30.80
N ASP A 71 15.61 34.85 30.54
CA ASP A 71 14.77 35.51 31.52
C ASP A 71 13.69 34.51 31.91
N ILE A 72 14.01 33.71 32.93
CA ILE A 72 13.18 32.61 33.46
C ILE A 72 11.81 33.13 33.95
N ASN A 73 11.66 34.46 34.10
CA ASN A 73 10.44 35.13 34.56
C ASN A 73 9.63 35.82 33.45
N SER A 74 10.03 35.72 32.18
CA SER A 74 9.31 36.34 31.06
C SER A 74 8.23 35.40 30.53
N SER A 75 6.96 35.68 30.84
CA SER A 75 5.77 35.00 30.29
C SER A 75 5.52 35.26 28.79
N LYS A 76 6.52 35.76 28.05
CA LYS A 76 6.36 36.08 26.63
C LYS A 76 6.52 34.81 25.80
N PRO A 77 5.59 34.53 24.86
CA PRO A 77 5.69 33.38 23.97
C PRO A 77 7.03 33.39 23.23
N VAL A 78 7.75 32.27 23.27
CA VAL A 78 8.97 32.07 22.49
C VAL A 78 8.58 32.08 21.00
N LYS A 79 9.12 33.03 20.24
CA LYS A 79 8.86 33.12 18.80
C LYS A 79 9.80 32.18 18.06
N ILE A 80 9.28 31.06 17.61
CA ILE A 80 9.97 30.15 16.68
C ILE A 80 9.88 30.78 15.28
N ASN A 81 11.02 30.90 14.60
CA ASN A 81 11.05 31.41 13.23
C ASN A 81 10.65 30.29 12.26
N GLN A 82 9.71 30.57 11.34
CA GLN A 82 9.26 29.63 10.32
C GLN A 82 10.40 29.08 9.46
N ASN A 83 11.47 29.86 9.27
CA ASN A 83 12.66 29.46 8.52
C ASN A 83 13.50 28.38 9.21
N ASP A 84 13.36 28.21 10.53
CA ASP A 84 14.05 27.12 11.25
C ASP A 84 13.26 25.81 11.16
N ILE A 85 11.94 25.91 10.99
CA ILE A 85 11.05 24.77 10.74
C ILE A 85 11.20 24.26 9.30
N SER A 86 11.36 25.16 8.32
CA SER A 86 11.50 24.77 6.91
C SER A 86 12.79 23.99 6.60
N LYS A 87 13.83 24.10 7.44
CA LYS A 87 15.05 23.29 7.35
C LYS A 87 14.82 21.82 7.73
N LEU A 88 13.83 21.54 8.59
CA LEU A 88 13.49 20.17 9.03
C LEU A 88 12.81 19.38 7.91
N ASN A 89 11.87 20.03 7.22
CA ASN A 89 11.11 19.43 6.12
C ASN A 89 11.97 19.09 4.90
N ASN A 90 13.12 19.77 4.73
CA ASN A 90 14.06 19.54 3.62
C ASN A 90 15.36 18.87 4.09
N SER A 91 15.35 18.23 5.27
CA SER A 91 16.52 17.52 5.77
C SER A 91 16.77 16.24 4.96
N SER A 92 18.02 15.80 4.88
CA SER A 92 18.37 14.55 4.20
C SER A 92 17.64 13.33 4.80
N LEU A 93 17.33 13.37 6.09
CA LEU A 93 16.56 12.33 6.76
C LEU A 93 15.08 12.36 6.37
N ALA A 94 14.47 13.55 6.30
CA ALA A 94 13.11 13.70 5.80
C ALA A 94 12.98 13.18 4.36
N GLU A 95 13.98 13.44 3.50
CA GLU A 95 13.99 12.92 2.14
C GLU A 95 14.14 11.38 2.10
N LYS A 96 15.05 10.80 2.90
CA LYS A 96 15.16 9.34 3.02
C LYS A 96 13.88 8.68 3.52
N ASN A 97 13.27 9.24 4.56
CA ASN A 97 12.02 8.72 5.11
C ASN A 97 10.87 8.88 4.11
N LYS A 98 10.85 9.98 3.35
CA LYS A 98 9.90 10.19 2.27
C LYS A 98 10.10 9.15 1.17
N GLU A 99 11.33 8.88 0.73
CA GLU A 99 11.64 7.83 -0.25
C GLU A 99 11.19 6.45 0.23
N VAL A 100 11.51 6.07 1.47
CA VAL A 100 11.07 4.78 2.06
C VAL A 100 9.53 4.66 2.09
N LEU A 101 8.82 5.77 2.31
CA LEU A 101 7.35 5.81 2.32
C LEU A 101 6.74 5.89 0.91
N GLU A 102 7.37 6.60 -0.03
CA GLU A 102 6.91 6.83 -1.40
C GLU A 102 7.23 5.66 -2.35
N GLU A 103 8.24 4.85 -2.05
CA GLU A 103 8.50 3.58 -2.74
C GLU A 103 7.28 2.63 -2.68
N ASN A 104 6.37 2.84 -1.72
CA ASN A 104 5.07 2.15 -1.63
C ASN A 104 3.92 2.90 -2.32
N GLN A 105 4.08 4.18 -2.69
CA GLN A 105 3.05 4.97 -3.37
C GLN A 105 3.16 4.94 -4.90
N GLN A 106 4.35 4.70 -5.47
CA GLN A 106 4.54 4.58 -6.93
C GLN A 106 4.63 3.13 -7.45
N SER A 107 4.57 2.13 -6.57
CA SER A 107 4.76 0.70 -6.95
C SER A 107 3.53 -0.19 -6.73
N GLY A 108 2.47 0.29 -6.08
CA GLY A 108 1.47 -0.58 -5.44
C GLY A 108 0.18 -0.84 -6.23
N ASN A 109 0.08 -0.46 -7.50
CA ASN A 109 -1.13 -0.70 -8.30
C ASN A 109 -0.77 -1.47 -9.58
N LEU A 110 -1.24 -2.72 -9.67
CA LEU A 110 -1.12 -3.55 -10.87
C LEU A 110 -2.12 -3.09 -11.92
N SER A 111 -1.66 -2.23 -12.82
CA SER A 111 -2.41 -1.82 -14.00
C SER A 111 -2.32 -2.90 -15.07
N VAL A 112 -3.45 -3.52 -15.43
CA VAL A 112 -3.50 -4.63 -16.40
C VAL A 112 -4.23 -4.22 -17.66
N GLN A 113 -3.69 -4.53 -18.83
CA GLN A 113 -4.41 -4.40 -20.09
C GLN A 113 -5.06 -5.74 -20.44
N ILE A 114 -6.36 -5.75 -20.72
CA ILE A 114 -7.06 -6.94 -21.22
C ILE A 114 -6.66 -7.16 -22.68
N THR A 115 -6.07 -8.32 -22.98
CA THR A 115 -5.62 -8.71 -24.32
C THR A 115 -6.52 -9.78 -24.94
N SER A 116 -7.23 -10.56 -24.12
CA SER A 116 -8.25 -11.51 -24.57
C SER A 116 -9.43 -11.53 -23.60
N PRO A 117 -10.69 -11.45 -24.07
CA PRO A 117 -11.07 -11.24 -25.47
C PRO A 117 -10.52 -9.93 -26.06
N ALA A 118 -10.36 -9.88 -27.38
CA ALA A 118 -10.05 -8.65 -28.07
C ALA A 118 -11.28 -7.73 -28.09
N ASN A 119 -11.06 -6.41 -28.21
CA ASN A 119 -12.17 -5.47 -28.41
C ASN A 119 -12.92 -5.80 -29.71
N ASP A 120 -14.25 -5.74 -29.63
CA ASP A 120 -15.21 -6.09 -30.67
C ASP A 120 -15.15 -7.55 -31.15
N ALA A 121 -14.52 -8.44 -30.38
CA ALA A 121 -14.43 -9.85 -30.74
C ALA A 121 -15.81 -10.52 -30.79
N ASN A 122 -16.02 -11.36 -31.81
CA ASN A 122 -17.19 -12.24 -31.90
C ASN A 122 -16.81 -13.65 -31.44
N ILE A 123 -17.40 -14.12 -30.34
CA ILE A 123 -17.07 -15.37 -29.69
C ILE A 123 -18.21 -16.38 -29.91
N PHE A 124 -17.86 -17.56 -30.43
CA PHE A 124 -18.80 -18.60 -30.84
C PHE A 124 -18.69 -19.90 -30.03
N THR A 125 -18.00 -19.87 -28.87
CA THR A 125 -17.76 -21.07 -28.06
C THR A 125 -19.03 -21.59 -27.38
N LYS A 126 -19.08 -22.91 -27.20
CA LYS A 126 -20.06 -23.61 -26.35
C LYS A 126 -19.56 -23.84 -24.92
N GLU A 127 -18.29 -23.56 -24.67
CA GLU A 127 -17.67 -23.81 -23.38
C GLU A 127 -18.33 -22.96 -22.30
N ASP A 128 -18.53 -23.57 -21.14
CA ASP A 128 -19.16 -22.91 -19.99
C ASP A 128 -18.25 -21.85 -19.35
N LYS A 129 -16.98 -21.80 -19.74
CA LYS A 129 -16.01 -20.84 -19.27
C LYS A 129 -15.34 -20.11 -20.44
N LEU A 130 -15.00 -18.85 -20.19
CA LEU A 130 -14.29 -17.98 -21.12
C LEU A 130 -12.93 -17.62 -20.54
N ALA A 131 -11.85 -17.93 -21.27
CA ALA A 131 -10.50 -17.55 -20.87
C ALA A 131 -10.26 -16.05 -21.06
N ILE A 132 -9.66 -15.43 -20.04
CA ILE A 132 -9.28 -14.02 -20.01
C ILE A 132 -7.75 -13.95 -19.95
N SER A 133 -7.17 -13.11 -20.79
CA SER A 133 -5.73 -12.84 -20.79
C SER A 133 -5.47 -11.37 -20.60
N THR A 134 -4.42 -11.06 -19.84
CA THR A 134 -4.00 -9.69 -19.54
C THR A 134 -2.51 -9.51 -19.75
N ASN A 135 -2.09 -8.26 -19.91
CA ASN A 135 -0.69 -7.85 -19.89
C ASN A 135 -0.51 -6.64 -18.95
N PRO A 136 0.27 -6.77 -17.85
CA PRO A 136 0.89 -7.99 -17.34
C PRO A 136 -0.14 -9.07 -16.97
N ALA A 137 0.30 -10.33 -16.93
CA ALA A 137 -0.54 -11.45 -16.52
C ALA A 137 -0.84 -11.35 -15.01
N ILE A 138 -2.11 -11.57 -14.64
CA ILE A 138 -2.53 -11.66 -13.24
C ILE A 138 -2.14 -13.04 -12.71
N ALA A 139 -1.49 -13.10 -11.55
CA ALA A 139 -1.01 -14.33 -10.96
C ALA A 139 -2.16 -15.19 -10.40
N ALA A 140 -1.86 -16.44 -10.06
CA ALA A 140 -2.86 -17.40 -9.59
C ALA A 140 -3.31 -17.14 -8.13
N ASP A 141 -2.41 -16.57 -7.34
CA ASP A 141 -2.58 -16.19 -5.93
C ASP A 141 -3.20 -14.81 -5.74
N ASP A 142 -3.29 -14.03 -6.81
CA ASP A 142 -4.03 -12.77 -6.86
C ASP A 142 -5.54 -13.00 -6.71
N LYS A 143 -6.26 -11.95 -6.32
CA LYS A 143 -7.72 -11.92 -6.13
C LYS A 143 -8.37 -10.95 -7.12
N PRO A 144 -8.33 -11.23 -8.44
CA PRO A 144 -9.02 -10.40 -9.42
C PRO A 144 -10.53 -10.56 -9.34
N THR A 145 -11.22 -9.46 -9.62
CA THR A 145 -12.67 -9.37 -9.79
C THR A 145 -12.94 -9.03 -11.25
N PHE A 146 -13.53 -9.98 -11.97
CA PHE A 146 -13.95 -9.78 -13.35
C PHE A 146 -15.38 -9.26 -13.38
N ILE A 147 -15.60 -8.16 -14.08
CA ILE A 147 -16.89 -7.47 -14.12
C ILE A 147 -17.38 -7.46 -15.56
N ILE A 148 -18.52 -8.10 -15.81
CA ILE A 148 -19.20 -8.09 -17.10
C ILE A 148 -20.49 -7.28 -17.01
N ASN A 149 -20.63 -6.23 -17.82
CA ASN A 149 -21.82 -5.37 -17.83
C ASN A 149 -22.21 -4.86 -16.42
N GLY A 150 -21.22 -4.57 -15.58
CA GLY A 150 -21.42 -4.13 -14.19
C GLY A 150 -21.71 -5.25 -13.18
N THR A 151 -21.77 -6.51 -13.61
CA THR A 151 -21.99 -7.67 -12.73
C THR A 151 -20.67 -8.42 -12.50
N VAL A 152 -20.37 -8.75 -11.25
CA VAL A 152 -19.20 -9.57 -10.89
C VAL A 152 -19.42 -11.00 -11.36
N MET A 153 -18.45 -11.52 -12.10
CA MET A 153 -18.48 -12.87 -12.64
C MET A 153 -17.59 -13.81 -11.80
N PRO A 154 -18.06 -15.02 -11.47
CA PRO A 154 -17.20 -16.05 -10.90
C PRO A 154 -16.04 -16.38 -11.84
N ALA A 155 -14.83 -16.46 -11.28
CA ALA A 155 -13.61 -16.74 -12.02
C ALA A 155 -12.78 -17.81 -11.32
N THR A 156 -12.07 -18.62 -12.12
CA THR A 156 -11.17 -19.68 -11.65
C THR A 156 -9.88 -19.63 -12.43
N PHE A 157 -8.74 -19.83 -11.76
CA PHE A 157 -7.45 -19.96 -12.42
C PHE A 157 -7.20 -21.43 -12.81
N GLU A 158 -7.19 -21.73 -14.11
CA GLU A 158 -7.03 -23.07 -14.66
C GLU A 158 -6.15 -23.00 -15.92
N ASP A 159 -5.28 -23.98 -16.13
CA ASP A 159 -4.38 -24.04 -17.30
C ASP A 159 -3.51 -22.79 -17.49
N GLY A 160 -3.11 -22.14 -16.39
CA GLY A 160 -2.28 -20.94 -16.43
C GLY A 160 -3.02 -19.66 -16.84
N GLN A 161 -4.35 -19.68 -16.89
CA GLN A 161 -5.16 -18.52 -17.25
C GLN A 161 -6.39 -18.38 -16.34
N TRP A 162 -6.82 -17.13 -16.15
CA TRP A 162 -8.09 -16.85 -15.50
C TRP A 162 -9.24 -17.15 -16.46
N LYS A 163 -10.22 -17.93 -15.99
CA LYS A 163 -11.43 -18.26 -16.76
C LYS A 163 -12.66 -17.79 -15.99
N ILE A 164 -13.54 -17.04 -16.65
CA ILE A 164 -14.82 -16.60 -16.09
C ILE A 164 -15.96 -17.50 -16.57
N ALA A 165 -17.06 -17.58 -15.82
CA ALA A 165 -18.28 -18.20 -16.34
C ALA A 165 -18.73 -17.52 -17.65
N ARG A 166 -19.20 -18.30 -18.62
CA ARG A 166 -19.62 -17.81 -19.94
C ARG A 166 -20.72 -16.75 -19.79
N PRO A 167 -20.51 -15.51 -20.28
CA PRO A 167 -21.52 -14.47 -20.23
C PRO A 167 -22.75 -14.79 -21.10
N THR A 168 -23.84 -14.05 -20.87
CA THR A 168 -25.05 -14.20 -21.67
C THR A 168 -24.79 -13.81 -23.14
N PRO A 169 -25.45 -14.48 -24.10
CA PRO A 169 -25.37 -14.12 -25.51
C PRO A 169 -25.78 -12.67 -25.75
N GLY A 170 -24.97 -11.93 -26.52
CA GLY A 170 -25.14 -10.50 -26.74
C GLY A 170 -23.84 -9.72 -26.57
N GLU A 171 -23.98 -8.41 -26.45
CA GLU A 171 -22.88 -7.49 -26.12
C GLU A 171 -22.49 -7.60 -24.65
N ASN A 172 -21.19 -7.69 -24.40
CA ASN A 172 -20.62 -7.83 -23.08
C ASN A 172 -19.43 -6.87 -22.93
N ARG A 173 -19.43 -6.05 -21.88
CA ARG A 173 -18.34 -5.15 -21.52
C ARG A 173 -17.58 -5.70 -20.32
N LEU A 174 -16.30 -5.97 -20.50
CA LEU A 174 -15.38 -6.51 -19.49
C LEU A 174 -14.47 -5.43 -18.93
N SER A 175 -14.44 -5.35 -17.60
CA SER A 175 -13.41 -4.68 -16.83
C SER A 175 -12.87 -5.61 -15.73
N ILE A 176 -11.66 -5.31 -15.24
CA ILE A 176 -11.02 -6.06 -14.16
C ILE A 176 -10.66 -5.10 -13.04
N ALA A 177 -10.99 -5.49 -11.82
CA ALA A 177 -10.58 -4.86 -10.58
C ALA A 177 -10.00 -5.92 -9.63
N GLY A 178 -9.60 -5.54 -8.42
CA GLY A 178 -9.29 -6.50 -7.36
C GLY A 178 -8.02 -6.15 -6.61
N GLN A 179 -7.40 -7.18 -6.04
CA GLN A 179 -6.16 -7.05 -5.28
C GLN A 179 -5.20 -8.16 -5.64
N THR A 180 -3.92 -7.85 -5.70
CA THR A 180 -2.86 -8.86 -5.80
C THR A 180 -2.65 -9.58 -4.47
N ALA A 181 -1.87 -10.65 -4.48
CA ALA A 181 -1.52 -11.41 -3.27
C ALA A 181 -0.86 -10.54 -2.18
N ASN A 182 -0.11 -9.51 -2.57
CA ASN A 182 0.54 -8.58 -1.64
C ASN A 182 -0.33 -7.38 -1.21
N GLY A 183 -1.60 -7.34 -1.63
CA GLY A 183 -2.54 -6.27 -1.29
C GLY A 183 -2.52 -5.03 -2.20
N SER A 184 -1.69 -5.04 -3.25
CA SER A 184 -1.70 -4.01 -4.30
C SER A 184 -3.01 -4.01 -5.10
N GLU A 185 -3.53 -2.86 -5.49
CA GLU A 185 -4.79 -2.76 -6.27
C GLU A 185 -4.57 -3.29 -7.69
N ILE A 186 -5.49 -4.12 -8.19
CA ILE A 186 -5.54 -4.51 -9.62
C ILE A 186 -6.57 -3.62 -10.30
N LYS A 187 -6.21 -3.03 -11.43
CA LYS A 187 -7.14 -2.23 -12.24
C LYS A 187 -6.89 -2.40 -13.72
N SER A 188 -7.95 -2.62 -14.49
CA SER A 188 -7.82 -2.65 -15.95
C SER A 188 -7.58 -1.26 -16.53
N THR A 189 -6.62 -1.15 -17.45
CA THR A 189 -6.33 0.10 -18.18
C THR A 189 -7.30 0.35 -19.33
N ASN A 190 -8.00 -0.69 -19.76
CA ASN A 190 -9.05 -0.66 -20.77
C ASN A 190 -10.32 -1.38 -20.28
N GLU A 191 -11.44 -1.01 -20.89
CA GLU A 191 -12.66 -1.82 -20.92
C GLU A 191 -12.73 -2.48 -22.30
N VAL A 192 -13.10 -3.76 -22.34
CA VAL A 192 -13.22 -4.52 -23.58
C VAL A 192 -14.68 -4.85 -23.86
N THR A 193 -15.20 -4.41 -25.00
CA THR A 193 -16.50 -4.84 -25.50
C THR A 193 -16.31 -6.07 -26.38
N PHE A 194 -17.10 -7.12 -26.19
CA PHE A 194 -17.11 -8.31 -27.04
C PHE A 194 -18.52 -8.91 -27.15
N TYR A 195 -18.72 -9.79 -28.11
CA TYR A 195 -20.02 -10.33 -28.46
C TYR A 195 -20.04 -11.85 -28.35
N ILE A 196 -20.83 -12.37 -27.41
CA ILE A 196 -21.13 -13.81 -27.35
C ILE A 196 -22.24 -14.10 -28.36
N LYS A 197 -21.94 -14.92 -29.37
CA LYS A 197 -22.91 -15.34 -30.39
C LYS A 197 -23.35 -16.77 -30.11
N ASN A 198 -24.66 -16.99 -30.22
CA ASN A 198 -25.25 -18.33 -30.23
C ASN A 198 -25.08 -19.03 -31.59
N GLY A 199 -23.93 -18.86 -32.25
CA GLY A 199 -23.71 -19.37 -33.62
C GLY A 199 -23.97 -20.86 -33.73
N TRP A 200 -23.69 -21.66 -32.69
CA TRP A 200 -24.08 -23.07 -32.68
C TRP A 200 -25.59 -23.30 -32.76
N LEU A 201 -26.41 -22.49 -32.10
CA LEU A 201 -27.86 -22.63 -32.09
C LEU A 201 -28.44 -22.26 -33.46
N GLN A 202 -27.86 -21.26 -34.15
CA GLN A 202 -28.21 -20.98 -35.54
C GLN A 202 -27.68 -22.05 -36.51
N GLN A 203 -26.44 -22.53 -36.33
CA GLN A 203 -25.87 -23.58 -37.18
C GLN A 203 -26.62 -24.91 -37.01
N ALA A 204 -26.95 -25.31 -35.78
CA ALA A 204 -27.76 -26.50 -35.50
C ALA A 204 -29.18 -26.39 -36.06
N LYS A 205 -29.80 -25.19 -36.01
CA LYS A 205 -31.08 -24.92 -36.70
C LYS A 205 -30.94 -25.01 -38.22
N ASN A 206 -29.89 -24.42 -38.79
CA ASN A 206 -29.66 -24.38 -40.24
C ASN A 206 -29.22 -25.73 -40.83
N THR A 207 -28.52 -26.57 -40.06
CA THR A 207 -28.10 -27.92 -40.48
C THR A 207 -29.11 -29.00 -40.09
N GLY A 208 -30.28 -28.64 -39.56
CA GLY A 208 -31.32 -29.60 -39.16
C GLY A 208 -30.98 -30.49 -37.95
N ASN A 209 -29.89 -30.20 -37.24
CA ASN A 209 -29.45 -30.97 -36.06
C ASN A 209 -30.08 -30.49 -34.75
N TYR A 210 -30.95 -29.48 -34.78
CA TYR A 210 -31.72 -29.04 -33.63
C TYR A 210 -33.04 -29.82 -33.54
N ARG A 211 -33.07 -30.88 -32.72
CA ARG A 211 -34.32 -31.50 -32.27
C ARG A 211 -34.79 -30.78 -31.02
N GLY A 212 -35.59 -29.73 -31.21
CA GLY A 212 -36.27 -29.07 -30.10
C GLY A 212 -37.14 -30.09 -29.35
N LYS A 213 -37.03 -30.11 -28.01
CA LYS A 213 -38.10 -30.63 -27.17
C LYS A 213 -39.17 -29.56 -27.01
#